data_AF-A0A955FUA0-F1
#
_entry.id   AF-A0A955FUA0-F1
#
_cell.length_a   1.000
_cell.length_b   1.000
_cell.length_c   1.000
_cell.angle_alpha   90.00
_cell.angle_beta   90.00
_cell.angle_gamma   90.00
#
_symmetry.space_group_name_H-M   'P 1'
#
loop_
_entity.id
_entity.type
_entity.pdbx_description
1 polymer ?
#
loop_
_entity_poly.entity_id
_entity_poly.type
_entity_poly.pdbx_seq_one_letter_code
_entity_poly.pdbx_strand_id
1 'polypeptide(L)' 'SPPSDQIGNKNHPHYGIGLFKTSFNKQVTDYVGAFDLVVKPRKYKLWKHFGESYVKRQWWRKHHESWY' A
#
# COMPACT_ATOMS: atom_id res chain seq x y z
N SER A 1 6.95 3.96 -2.51
CA SER A 1 8.21 4.70 -2.38
C SER A 1 8.77 4.44 -0.99
N PRO A 2 10.10 4.44 -0.79
CA PRO A 2 10.67 4.36 0.55
C PRO A 2 10.13 5.50 1.43
N PRO A 3 9.95 5.28 2.75
CA PRO A 3 9.73 6.35 3.71
C PRO A 3 10.84 7.41 3.60
N SER A 4 10.57 8.65 3.99
CA SER A 4 11.54 9.75 3.90
C SER A 4 12.92 9.40 4.47
N ASP A 5 12.95 8.72 5.62
CA ASP A 5 14.16 8.28 6.33
C ASP A 5 15.02 7.25 5.57
N GLN A 6 14.46 6.60 4.54
CA GLN A 6 15.12 5.54 3.77
C GLN A 6 15.30 5.91 2.29
N ILE A 7 15.02 7.16 1.90
CA ILE A 7 15.20 7.63 0.52
C ILE A 7 16.64 7.48 0.01
N GLY A 8 17.64 7.64 0.88
CA GLY A 8 19.05 7.48 0.54
C GLY A 8 19.57 6.04 0.59
N ASN A 9 18.76 5.07 1.03
CA ASN A 9 19.20 3.70 1.21
C ASN A 9 19.21 2.93 -0.11
N LYS A 10 20.40 2.80 -0.73
CA LYS A 10 20.61 2.09 -2.00
C LYS A 10 20.23 0.60 -1.97
N ASN A 11 20.16 0.00 -0.78
CA ASN A 11 19.78 -1.41 -0.63
C ASN A 11 18.26 -1.61 -0.49
N HIS A 12 17.45 -0.54 -0.48
CA HIS A 12 16.01 -0.65 -0.36
C HIS A 12 15.38 -1.12 -1.70
N PRO A 13 14.49 -2.12 -1.71
CA PRO A 13 13.92 -2.68 -2.95
C PRO A 13 13.15 -1.66 -3.81
N HIS A 14 12.71 -0.56 -3.20
CA HIS A 14 12.02 0.53 -3.89
C HIS A 14 12.88 1.80 -4.09
N TYR A 15 14.20 1.72 -3.92
CA TYR A 15 15.12 2.86 -4.03
C TYR A 15 15.02 3.56 -5.40
N GLY A 16 15.01 2.80 -6.51
CA GLY A 16 14.91 3.37 -7.86
C GLY A 16 13.63 4.18 -8.10
N ILE A 17 12.50 3.74 -7.53
CA ILE A 17 11.22 4.46 -7.61
C ILE A 17 11.25 5.73 -6.75
N GLY A 18 11.93 5.68 -5.60
CA GLY A 18 12.19 6.85 -4.76
C GLY A 18 12.99 7.90 -5.51
N LEU A 19 14.13 7.51 -6.09
CA LEU A 19 15.03 8.38 -6.83
C LEU A 19 14.33 9.11 -7.99
N PHE A 20 13.52 8.38 -8.75
CA PHE A 20 12.73 8.94 -9.86
C PHE A 20 11.72 9.99 -9.37
N LYS A 21 11.05 9.78 -8.24
CA LYS A 21 10.09 10.76 -7.73
C LYS A 21 10.79 11.98 -7.11
N THR A 22 11.95 11.78 -6.48
CA THR A 22 12.72 12.86 -5.86
C THR A 22 13.46 13.75 -6.86
N SER A 23 13.65 13.32 -8.11
CA SER A 23 14.26 14.17 -9.15
C SER A 23 13.34 15.32 -9.58
N PHE A 24 12.01 15.16 -9.44
CA PHE A 24 11.03 16.21 -9.75
C PHE A 24 10.79 17.17 -8.58
N ASN A 25 10.84 16.67 -7.33
CA ASN A 25 10.70 17.49 -6.14
C ASN A 25 11.50 16.88 -4.97
N LYS A 26 12.27 17.70 -4.26
CA LYS A 26 13.11 17.27 -3.12
C LYS A 26 12.32 17.08 -1.83
N GLN A 27 11.13 17.67 -1.73
CA GLN A 27 10.29 17.55 -0.54
C GLN A 27 9.45 16.27 -0.60
N VAL A 28 9.64 15.39 0.37
CA VAL A 28 8.81 14.19 0.54
C VAL A 28 7.92 14.38 1.77
N THR A 29 6.61 14.27 1.54
CA THR A 29 5.60 14.34 2.60
C THR A 29 5.24 12.93 3.02
N ASP A 30 5.51 12.58 4.28
CA ASP A 30 5.02 11.34 4.86
C ASP A 30 3.59 11.55 5.37
N TYR A 31 2.70 10.67 4.93
CA TYR A 31 1.34 10.61 5.44
C TYR A 31 1.26 9.56 6.54
N VAL A 32 0.42 9.80 7.54
CA VAL A 32 0.23 8.91 8.71
C VAL A 32 -0.42 7.56 8.33
N GLY A 33 -0.77 7.38 7.06
CA GLY A 33 -1.42 6.18 6.53
C GLY A 33 -2.94 6.24 6.68
N ALA A 34 -3.57 5.08 6.57
CA ALA A 34 -5.02 4.91 6.73
C ALA A 34 -5.32 4.27 8.09
N PHE A 35 -6.23 4.87 8.85
CA PHE A 35 -6.72 4.34 10.12
C PHE A 35 -8.15 3.82 9.95
N ASP A 36 -8.36 2.55 10.29
CA ASP A 36 -9.68 1.94 10.26
C ASP A 36 -10.37 2.04 11.62
N LEU A 37 -11.57 2.62 11.63
CA LEU A 37 -12.45 2.62 12.80
C LEU A 37 -13.20 1.28 12.88
N VAL A 38 -12.68 0.37 13.71
CA VAL A 38 -13.21 -0.99 13.80
C VAL A 38 -14.49 -1.05 14.65
N VAL A 39 -15.65 -1.10 14.01
CA VAL A 39 -16.95 -1.25 14.69
C VAL A 39 -17.19 -2.67 15.20
N LYS A 40 -16.73 -3.70 14.46
CA LYS A 40 -16.91 -5.12 14.80
C LYS A 40 -15.58 -5.88 14.66
N PRO A 41 -14.86 -6.16 15.77
CA PRO A 41 -13.48 -6.64 15.71
C PRO A 41 -13.32 -8.01 15.06
N ARG A 42 -14.24 -8.95 15.33
CA ARG A 42 -14.19 -10.31 14.74
C ARG A 42 -14.40 -10.28 13.23
N LYS A 43 -15.37 -9.50 12.73
CA LYS A 43 -15.65 -9.37 11.30
C LYS A 43 -14.51 -8.66 10.58
N TYR A 44 -13.98 -7.59 11.17
CA TYR A 44 -12.84 -6.86 10.62
C TYR A 44 -11.60 -7.74 10.51
N LYS A 45 -11.28 -8.54 11.53
CA LYS A 45 -10.13 -9.46 11.48
C LYS A 45 -10.27 -10.51 10.38
N LEU A 46 -11.47 -11.10 10.25
CA LEU A 46 -11.76 -12.07 9.18
C LEU A 46 -11.65 -11.43 7.79
N TRP A 47 -12.19 -10.21 7.62
CA TRP A 47 -12.11 -9.47 6.37
C TRP A 47 -10.67 -9.14 5.98
N LYS A 48 -9.88 -8.59 6.92
CA LYS A 48 -8.50 -8.19 6.69
C LYS A 48 -7.57 -9.37 6.33
N HIS A 49 -7.80 -10.54 6.92
CA HIS A 49 -6.96 -11.71 6.63
C HIS A 49 -7.42 -12.50 5.40
N PHE A 50 -8.72 -12.66 5.21
CA PHE A 50 -9.26 -13.57 4.19
C PHE A 50 -10.21 -12.89 3.20
N GLY A 51 -11.06 -11.98 3.67
CA GLY A 51 -12.07 -11.31 2.84
C GLY A 51 -11.46 -10.55 1.66
N GLU A 52 -10.47 -9.70 1.93
CA GLU A 52 -9.82 -8.87 0.90
C GLU A 52 -9.17 -9.72 -0.19
N SER A 53 -8.37 -10.72 0.21
CA SER A 53 -7.71 -11.62 -0.74
C SER A 53 -8.70 -12.44 -1.57
N TYR A 54 -9.81 -12.89 -0.98
CA TYR A 54 -10.83 -13.67 -1.68
C TYR A 54 -11.60 -12.81 -2.68
N VAL A 55 -12.08 -11.64 -2.26
CA VAL A 55 -12.84 -10.72 -3.13
C VAL A 55 -11.96 -10.28 -4.28
N LYS A 56 -10.73 -9.84 -4.03
CA LYS A 56 -9.78 -9.44 -5.08
C LYS A 56 -9.55 -10.57 -6.09
N ARG A 57 -9.41 -11.81 -5.62
CA ARG A 57 -9.22 -12.98 -6.50
C ARG A 57 -10.46 -13.27 -7.35
N GLN A 58 -11.66 -13.21 -6.78
CA GLN A 58 -12.89 -13.43 -7.55
C GLN A 58 -13.14 -12.29 -8.54
N TRP A 59 -12.85 -11.06 -8.14
CA TRP A 59 -13.03 -9.88 -8.96
C TRP A 59 -12.06 -9.90 -10.15
N TRP A 60 -10.77 -10.22 -9.91
CA TRP A 60 -9.78 -10.43 -10.96
C TRP A 60 -10.22 -11.48 -11.99
N ARG A 61 -10.79 -12.61 -11.53
CA ARG A 61 -11.27 -13.67 -12.44
C ARG A 61 -12.42 -13.23 -13.33
N LYS A 62 -13.25 -12.28 -12.89
CA LYS A 62 -14.42 -11.81 -13.64
C LYS A 62 -14.09 -10.63 -14.56
N HIS A 63 -13.33 -9.67 -14.04
CA HIS A 63 -13.14 -8.37 -14.69
C HIS A 63 -11.70 -8.14 -15.17
N HIS A 64 -10.73 -8.96 -14.74
CA HIS A 64 -9.31 -8.83 -15.10
C HIS A 64 -8.67 -7.47 -14.76
N GLU A 65 -9.23 -6.74 -13.80
CA GLU A 65 -8.65 -5.51 -13.25
C GLU A 65 -8.36 -5.70 -11.73
N SER A 66 -7.55 -4.84 -11.15
CA SER A 66 -6.94 -5.07 -9.83
C SER A 66 -7.43 -4.15 -8.70
N TRP A 67 -8.55 -3.44 -8.89
CA TRP A 67 -8.87 -2.20 -8.14
C TRP A 67 -10.19 -2.19 -7.36
N TYR A 68 -10.71 -3.37 -6.97
CA TYR A 68 -11.79 -3.40 -5.98
C TYR A 68 -11.25 -3.15 -4.57
#